data_AF-A0A2U1LRP2-F1
#
_entry.id   AF-A0A2U1LRP2-F1
#
_cell.length_a   1.000
_cell.length_b   1.000
_cell.length_c   1.000
_cell.angle_alpha   90.00
_cell.angle_beta   90.00
_cell.angle_gamma   90.00
#
_symmetry.space_group_name_H-M   'P 1'
#
loop_
_entity.id
_entity.type
_entity.pdbx_description
1 polymer ?
#
loop_
_entity_poly.entity_id
_entity_poly.type
_entity_poly.pdbx_seq_one_letter_code
_entity_poly.pdbx_strand_id
1 'polypeptide(L)'
;MPKRVRETAVGIDLGTTYSCVAVWLDQHNRVEIIPNKEGNRITPSCVVWDGTQLLIGLRACLIYQDAEKSSRNSSWYRSWNNILLCCCLA
;
A
#
# COMPACT_ATOMS: atom_id res chain seq x y z
N MET A 1 37.21 -9.77 15.87
CA MET A 1 36.70 -8.55 15.21
C MET A 1 35.22 -8.74 14.95
N PRO A 2 34.32 -7.82 15.33
CA PRO A 2 32.90 -7.96 15.04
C PRO A 2 32.69 -7.77 13.53
N LYS A 3 31.94 -8.67 12.88
CA LYS A 3 31.46 -8.46 11.52
C LYS A 3 30.54 -7.24 11.54
N ARG A 4 30.93 -6.13 10.92
CA ARG A 4 29.98 -5.08 10.56
C ARG A 4 29.01 -5.68 9.55
N VAL A 5 27.77 -5.91 9.98
CA VAL A 5 26.67 -6.07 9.03
C VAL A 5 26.55 -4.70 8.36
N ARG A 6 26.79 -4.65 7.04
CA ARG A 6 26.46 -3.46 6.26
C ARG A 6 24.95 -3.49 6.09
N GLU A 7 24.24 -2.90 7.04
CA GLU A 7 22.79 -2.77 6.98
C GLU A 7 22.45 -1.65 6.00
N THR A 8 21.74 -2.01 4.94
CA THR A 8 21.23 -1.03 3.97
C THR A 8 20.09 -0.25 4.62
N ALA A 9 20.20 1.07 4.72
CA ALA A 9 19.14 1.89 5.28
C ALA A 9 17.92 1.98 4.34
N VAL A 10 16.72 1.83 4.91
CA VAL A 10 15.44 1.94 4.20
C VAL A 10 14.61 3.06 4.84
N GLY A 11 14.11 3.98 4.02
CA GLY A 11 13.13 4.99 4.40
C GLY A 11 11.74 4.58 3.93
N ILE A 12 10.75 4.65 4.80
CA ILE A 12 9.35 4.35 4.49
C ILE A 12 8.54 5.60 4.77
N ASP A 13 7.84 6.09 3.74
CA ASP A 13 6.84 7.15 3.88
C ASP A 13 5.45 6.51 3.84
N LEU A 14 4.70 6.68 4.93
CA LEU A 14 3.35 6.14 5.12
C LEU A 14 2.34 7.28 5.06
N GLY A 15 2.15 7.84 3.87
CA GLY A 15 1.13 8.85 3.63
C GLY A 15 -0.29 8.28 3.65
N THR A 16 -1.27 9.15 3.86
CA THR A 16 -2.70 8.78 3.89
C THR A 16 -3.21 8.30 2.54
N THR A 17 -2.79 8.92 1.44
CA THR A 17 -3.21 8.55 0.07
C THR A 17 -2.21 7.65 -0.63
N TYR A 18 -0.91 7.94 -0.49
CA TYR A 18 0.17 7.20 -1.13
C TYR A 18 1.28 6.95 -0.14
N SER A 19 1.95 5.82 -0.31
CA SER A 19 3.17 5.44 0.39
C SER A 19 4.31 5.27 -0.61
N CYS A 20 5.54 5.45 -0.15
CA CYS A 20 6.74 5.14 -0.93
C CYS A 20 7.83 4.51 -0.06
N VAL A 21 8.74 3.78 -0.70
CA VAL A 21 9.88 3.17 -0.03
C VAL A 21 11.14 3.57 -0.76
N ALA A 22 12.14 4.00 0.00
CA ALA A 22 13.42 4.41 -0.50
C ALA A 22 14.53 3.62 0.16
N VAL A 23 15.63 3.39 -0.56
CA VAL A 23 16.81 2.68 -0.06
C VAL A 23 18.05 3.52 -0.31
N TRP A 24 18.95 3.58 0.67
CA TRP A 24 20.28 4.14 0.47
C TRP A 24 21.17 3.10 -0.20
N LEU A 25 21.67 3.39 -1.40
CA LEU A 25 22.59 2.51 -2.11
C LEU A 25 24.01 3.05 -2.01
N ASP A 26 24.81 2.48 -1.11
CA ASP A 26 26.23 2.86 -0.90
C ASP A 26 27.02 2.88 -2.21
N GLN A 27 26.80 1.88 -3.08
CA GLN A 27 27.45 1.74 -4.39
C GLN A 27 27.15 2.89 -5.36
N HIS A 28 26.00 3.55 -5.22
CA HIS A 28 25.60 4.70 -6.04
C HIS A 28 25.72 6.03 -5.29
N ASN A 29 26.09 5.98 -4.00
CA ASN A 29 26.15 7.11 -3.08
C ASN A 29 24.90 8.00 -3.12
N ARG A 30 23.70 7.38 -3.22
CA ARG A 30 22.43 8.09 -3.33
C ARG A 30 21.26 7.29 -2.78
N VAL A 31 20.16 7.98 -2.52
CA VAL A 31 18.85 7.39 -2.25
C VAL A 31 18.18 6.99 -3.57
N GLU A 32 17.55 5.82 -3.59
CA GLU A 32 16.69 5.39 -4.69
C GLU A 32 15.31 4.99 -4.21
N ILE A 33 14.28 5.37 -4.97
CA ILE A 33 12.91 4.94 -4.71
C ILE A 33 12.70 3.55 -5.33
N ILE A 34 12.24 2.61 -4.52
CA ILE A 34 11.98 1.24 -4.92
C ILE A 34 10.63 1.21 -5.65
N PRO A 35 10.56 0.77 -6.92
CA PRO A 35 9.30 0.55 -7.59
C PRO A 35 8.59 -0.67 -7.00
N ASN A 36 7.26 -0.63 -6.93
CA ASN A 36 6.45 -1.79 -6.59
C ASN A 36 6.48 -2.83 -7.73
N LYS A 37 5.80 -3.96 -7.53
CA LYS A 37 5.73 -5.06 -8.51
C LYS A 37 5.17 -4.67 -9.90
N GLU A 38 4.47 -3.54 -9.99
CA GLU A 38 3.90 -3.00 -11.23
C GLU A 38 4.82 -1.95 -11.89
N GLY A 39 5.97 -1.63 -11.27
CA GLY A 39 6.90 -0.61 -11.74
C GLY A 39 6.64 0.80 -11.20
N ASN A 40 5.61 0.99 -10.37
CA ASN A 40 5.24 2.30 -9.83
C ASN A 40 6.08 2.65 -8.60
N ARG A 41 6.62 3.87 -8.54
CA ARG A 41 7.46 4.36 -7.42
C ARG A 41 6.67 4.86 -6.20
N ILE A 42 5.36 5.02 -6.36
CA ILE A 42 4.42 5.32 -5.29
C ILE A 42 3.33 4.25 -5.30
N THR A 43 2.87 3.85 -4.13
CA THR A 43 1.83 2.84 -3.97
C THR A 43 0.65 3.45 -3.23
N PRO A 44 -0.59 3.34 -3.73
CA PRO A 44 -1.76 3.80 -2.99
C PRO A 44 -1.84 3.15 -1.59
N SER A 45 -2.17 3.93 -0.58
CA SER A 45 -2.29 3.48 0.81
C SER A 45 -3.65 2.78 1.06
N CYS A 46 -3.94 1.75 0.26
CA CYS A 46 -5.18 0.96 0.33
C CYS A 46 -4.89 -0.49 0.75
N VAL A 47 -5.73 -1.02 1.64
CA VAL A 47 -5.75 -2.44 2.02
C VAL A 47 -7.19 -2.94 1.99
N VAL A 48 -7.43 -4.07 1.31
CA VAL A 48 -8.76 -4.67 1.17
C VAL A 48 -8.63 -6.19 1.30
N TRP A 49 -9.55 -6.82 2.02
CA TRP A 49 -9.72 -8.28 2.00
C TRP A 49 -10.80 -8.63 0.95
N ASP A 50 -10.52 -9.52 0.01
CA ASP A 50 -11.51 -9.89 -1.04
C ASP A 50 -12.35 -11.14 -0.68
N GLY A 51 -12.21 -11.64 0.53
CA GLY A 51 -12.80 -12.92 0.97
C GLY A 51 -11.83 -14.09 0.88
N THR A 52 -10.79 -13.99 0.05
CA THR A 52 -9.82 -15.08 -0.21
C THR A 52 -8.38 -14.68 0.10
N GLN A 53 -8.02 -13.42 -0.12
CA GLN A 53 -6.67 -12.90 0.08
C GLN A 53 -6.70 -11.43 0.49
N LEU A 54 -5.57 -10.98 1.02
CA LEU A 54 -5.30 -9.58 1.29
C LEU A 54 -4.77 -8.90 0.03
N LEU A 55 -5.42 -7.82 -0.37
CA LEU A 55 -5.03 -6.95 -1.45
C LEU A 55 -4.46 -5.65 -0.89
N ILE A 56 -3.40 -5.15 -1.53
CA ILE A 56 -2.68 -3.93 -1.14
C ILE A 56 -2.44 -3.09 -2.38
N GLY A 57 -2.43 -1.76 -2.22
CA GLY A 57 -2.05 -0.84 -3.29
C GLY A 57 -3.14 -0.64 -4.33
N LEU A 58 -2.74 -0.47 -5.59
CA LEU A 58 -3.65 -0.13 -6.69
C LEU A 58 -4.80 -1.14 -6.83
N ARG A 59 -4.49 -2.44 -6.76
CA ARG A 59 -5.53 -3.50 -6.84
C ARG A 59 -6.60 -3.36 -5.75
N ALA A 60 -6.21 -2.99 -4.53
CA ALA A 60 -7.14 -2.79 -3.43
C ALA A 60 -8.07 -1.59 -3.68
N CYS A 61 -7.52 -0.45 -4.11
CA CYS A 61 -8.35 0.73 -4.38
C CYS A 61 -9.34 0.50 -5.54
N LEU A 62 -8.93 -0.22 -6.60
CA LEU A 62 -9.82 -0.50 -7.75
C LEU A 62 -11.03 -1.33 -7.34
N ILE A 63 -10.81 -2.41 -6.61
CA ILE A 63 -11.90 -3.29 -6.14
C ILE A 63 -12.85 -2.55 -5.20
N TYR A 64 -12.32 -1.70 -4.32
CA TYR A 64 -13.14 -0.87 -3.45
C TYR A 64 -14.06 0.07 -4.25
N GLN A 65 -13.51 0.78 -5.25
CA GLN A 65 -14.30 1.69 -6.11
C GLN A 65 -15.34 0.95 -6.95
N ASP A 66 -15.05 -0.26 -7.42
CA ASP A 66 -16.01 -1.06 -8.18
C ASP A 66 -17.13 -1.58 -7.29
N ALA A 67 -16.82 -1.98 -6.05
CA ALA A 67 -17.82 -2.36 -5.06
C ALA A 67 -18.75 -1.18 -4.71
N GLU A 68 -18.22 0.04 -4.53
CA GLU A 68 -19.04 1.25 -4.32
C GLU A 68 -19.94 1.58 -5.51
N LYS A 69 -19.43 1.40 -6.74
CA LYS A 69 -20.23 1.64 -7.96
C LYS A 69 -21.35 0.62 -8.09
N SER A 70 -21.11 -0.64 -7.73
CA SER A 70 -22.09 -1.74 -7.76
C SER A 70 -23.15 -1.59 -6.66
N SER A 71 -22.79 -1.06 -5.49
CA SER A 71 -23.69 -0.88 -4.34
C SER A 71 -24.64 0.32 -4.45
N ARG A 72 -24.59 1.13 -5.50
CA ARG A 72 -25.56 2.24 -5.72
C ARG A 72 -27.01 1.78 -5.93
N ASN A 73 -27.30 0.48 -5.87
CA ASN A 73 -28.66 -0.06 -5.94
C ASN A 73 -29.03 -1.07 -4.83
N SER A 74 -28.27 -1.18 -3.73
CA SER A 74 -28.68 -1.99 -2.58
C SER A 74 -28.33 -1.31 -1.25
N SER A 75 -29.36 -0.99 -0.49
CA SER A 75 -29.40 -0.26 0.80
C SER A 75 -28.64 -0.92 1.98
N TRP A 76 -27.66 -1.78 1.74
CA TRP A 76 -27.21 -2.80 2.70
C TRP A 76 -25.69 -3.09 2.67
N TYR A 77 -24.81 -2.09 2.81
CA TYR A 77 -23.42 -2.33 3.25
C TYR A 77 -23.39 -2.74 4.76
N ARG A 78 -24.18 -3.77 5.10
CA ARG A 78 -24.42 -4.37 6.42
C ARG A 78 -23.54 -5.62 6.61
N SER A 79 -22.27 -5.46 6.95
CA SER A 79 -21.59 -6.37 7.89
C SER A 79 -20.27 -5.77 8.31
N TRP A 80 -20.32 -4.95 9.35
CA TRP A 80 -19.16 -4.54 10.13
C TRP A 80 -18.54 -5.78 10.80
N ASN A 81 -17.76 -6.57 10.06
CA ASN A 81 -16.97 -7.69 10.61
C ASN A 81 -15.92 -8.20 9.59
N ASN A 82 -15.15 -7.34 8.91
CA ASN A 82 -13.74 -7.63 8.54
C ASN A 82 -13.03 -6.62 7.60
N ILE A 83 -13.67 -5.57 7.09
CA ILE A 83 -12.99 -4.64 6.17
C ILE A 83 -13.34 -3.21 6.59
N LEU A 84 -12.38 -2.54 7.22
CA LEU A 84 -12.28 -1.07 7.27
C LEU A 84 -10.91 -0.70 7.86
N LEU A 85 -9.91 -0.62 6.97
CA LEU A 85 -8.94 0.46 7.08
C LEU A 85 -8.73 1.06 5.69
N CYS A 86 -9.82 1.61 5.16
CA CYS A 86 -9.72 2.66 4.16
C CYS A 86 -9.33 3.92 4.95
N CYS A 87 -8.05 4.28 5.00
CA CYS A 87 -7.58 5.59 5.47
C CYS A 87 -7.95 6.70 4.45
N CYS A 88 -9.19 6.73 3.99
CA CYS A 88 -9.77 7.80 3.19
C CYS A 88 -10.92 8.46 3.96
N LEU A 89 -10.59 9.09 5.10
CA LEU A 89 -11.35 10.23 5.62
C LEU A 89 -10.31 11.23 6.16
N ALA A 90 -9.84 12.10 5.29
CA ALA A 90 -9.77 13.52 5.61
C ALA A 90 -11.08 14.14 5.08
#